data_AF-A0A2V9WHN9-F1
#
_entry.id   AF-A0A2V9WHN9-F1
#
_cell.length_a   1.000
_cell.length_b   1.000
_cell.length_c   1.000
_cell.angle_alpha   90.00
_cell.angle_beta   90.00
_cell.angle_gamma   90.00
#
_symmetry.space_group_name_H-M   'P 1'
#
loop_
_entity.id
_entity.type
_entity.pdbx_description
1 polymer ?
#
loop_
_entity_poly.entity_id
_entity_poly.type
_entity_poly.pdbx_seq_one_letter_code
_entity_poly.pdbx_strand_id
1 'polypeptide(L)' 'MNKHLIWIDGDDFSGWCCSHCTWGMTAPRLESTVAALTFNRVAQEDFEKHACVHNAQGDA' A
#
# COMPACT_ATOMS: atom_id res chain seq x y z
N MET A 1 -17.34 -3.72 -4.21
CA MET A 1 -16.12 -3.05 -4.71
C MET A 1 -14.91 -3.87 -4.27
N ASN A 2 -14.00 -4.20 -5.20
CA ASN A 2 -12.77 -4.94 -4.89
C ASN A 2 -11.68 -3.97 -4.42
N LYS A 3 -10.95 -4.30 -3.35
CA LYS A 3 -9.78 -3.51 -2.93
C LYS A 3 -8.66 -3.63 -3.96
N HIS A 4 -7.94 -2.54 -4.22
CA HIS A 4 -6.79 -2.52 -5.12
C HIS A 4 -5.53 -2.08 -4.37
N LEU A 5 -4.40 -2.67 -4.74
CA LEU A 5 -3.07 -2.24 -4.33
C LEU A 5 -2.61 -1.13 -5.29
N ILE A 6 -2.37 0.08 -4.77
CA ILE A 6 -2.02 1.25 -5.57
C ILE A 6 -0.68 1.83 -5.12
N TRP A 7 0.14 2.26 -6.08
CA TRP A 7 1.36 2.99 -5.78
C TRP A 7 1.02 4.47 -5.62
N ILE A 8 1.45 5.07 -4.52
CA ILE A 8 1.39 6.51 -4.31
C ILE A 8 2.84 7.00 -4.32
N ASP A 9 3.08 8.06 -5.09
CA ASP A 9 4.36 8.76 -5.15
C ASP A 9 4.11 10.23 -4.84
N GLY A 10 4.56 10.69 -3.68
CA GLY A 10 4.39 12.05 -3.20
C GLY A 10 5.61 12.51 -2.41
N ASP A 11 5.71 13.82 -2.20
CA ASP A 11 6.92 14.45 -1.66
C ASP A 11 7.31 13.93 -0.25
N ASP A 12 6.32 13.68 0.61
CA ASP A 12 6.53 13.18 1.98
C ASP A 12 6.33 11.65 2.12
N PHE A 13 5.82 11.00 1.07
CA PHE A 13 5.48 9.58 1.10
C PHE A 13 5.49 8.98 -0.31
N SER A 14 6.29 7.93 -0.48
CA SER A 14 6.15 7.00 -1.60
C SER A 14 5.94 5.60 -1.04
N GLY A 15 4.99 4.86 -1.58
CA GLY A 15 4.66 3.53 -1.06
C GLY A 15 3.42 2.90 -1.66
N TRP A 16 3.16 1.67 -1.22
CA TRP A 16 1.98 0.90 -1.59
C TRP A 16 0.84 1.18 -0.63
N CYS A 17 -0.36 1.47 -1.14
CA CYS A 17 -1.55 1.74 -0.34
C CYS A 17 -2.74 0.89 -0.80
N CYS A 18 -3.71 0.73 0.11
CA CYS A 18 -5.00 0.15 -0.22
C CYS A 18 -5.92 1.24 -0.74
N SER A 19 -6.64 0.99 -1.83
CA SER A 19 -7.60 1.95 -2.38
C SER A 19 -8.80 2.24 -1.48
N HIS A 20 -9.02 1.46 -0.40
CA HIS A 20 -10.26 1.45 0.38
C HIS A 20 -10.11 1.75 1.88
N CYS A 21 -8.89 1.80 2.41
CA CYS A 21 -8.65 2.05 3.83
C CYS A 21 -7.30 2.71 4.04
N THR A 22 -6.94 2.99 5.29
CA THR A 22 -5.66 3.63 5.64
C THR A 22 -4.48 2.65 5.71
N TRP A 23 -4.64 1.42 5.21
CA TRP A 23 -3.50 0.51 5.08
C TRP A 23 -2.52 1.05 4.04
N GLY A 24 -1.25 1.06 4.40
CA GLY A 24 -0.17 1.43 3.50
C GLY A 24 1.18 0.96 4.01
N MET A 25 2.11 0.78 3.09
CA MET A 25 3.50 0.43 3.33
C MET A 25 4.40 1.45 2.64
N THR A 26 5.16 2.19 3.45
CA THR A 26 6.17 3.12 2.96
C THR A 26 7.27 2.36 2.24
N ALA A 27 7.63 2.83 1.06
CA ALA A 27 8.78 2.30 0.33
C ALA A 27 10.07 2.62 1.09
N PRO A 28 10.90 1.61 1.39
CA PRO A 28 12.27 1.89 1.82
C PRO A 28 13.06 2.47 0.65
N ARG A 29 14.32 2.86 0.88
CA ARG A 29 15.24 3.17 -0.22
C ARG A 29 15.44 1.92 -1.09
N LEU A 30 14.94 1.97 -2.32
CA LEU A 30 15.04 0.88 -3.29
C LEU A 30 16.30 1.09 -4.15
N GLU A 31 17.45 0.65 -3.64
CA GLU A 31 18.76 0.84 -4.29
C GLU A 31 18.99 -0.09 -5.51
N SER A 32 18.03 -0.97 -5.83
CA SER A 32 18.12 -1.87 -7.01
C SER A 32 16.76 -2.36 -7.48
N THR A 33 16.70 -2.84 -8.73
CA THR A 33 15.51 -3.52 -9.28
C THR A 33 15.11 -4.73 -8.44
N VAL A 34 16.07 -5.48 -7.90
CA VAL A 34 15.78 -6.65 -7.04
C VAL A 34 15.09 -6.19 -5.76
N ALA A 35 15.59 -5.12 -5.12
CA ALA A 35 14.95 -4.55 -3.94
C ALA A 35 13.51 -4.10 -4.22
N ALA A 36 13.27 -3.45 -5.37
CA ALA A 36 11.92 -3.04 -5.78
C ALA A 36 10.99 -4.23 -6.01
N LEU A 37 11.46 -5.30 -6.68
CA LEU A 37 10.66 -6.50 -6.90
C LEU A 37 10.35 -7.24 -5.60
N THR A 38 11.31 -7.34 -4.69
CA THR A 38 11.10 -7.91 -3.35
C THR A 38 10.07 -7.09 -2.58
N PHE A 39 10.18 -5.76 -2.62
CA PHE A 39 9.21 -4.88 -1.96
C PHE A 39 7.80 -5.05 -2.52
N ASN A 40 7.64 -5.10 -3.84
CA ASN A 40 6.34 -5.32 -4.49
C ASN A 40 5.72 -6.65 -4.07
N ARG A 41 6.53 -7.71 -3.96
CA ARG A 41 6.06 -9.02 -3.52
C ARG A 41 5.57 -8.98 -2.07
N VAL A 42 6.36 -8.40 -1.17
CA VAL A 42 5.96 -8.24 0.25
C VAL A 42 4.68 -7.42 0.37
N ALA A 43 4.59 -6.34 -0.40
CA ALA A 43 3.40 -5.50 -0.45
C ALA A 43 2.16 -6.27 -0.87
N GLN A 44 2.26 -7.09 -1.93
CA GLN A 44 1.16 -7.93 -2.40
C GLN A 44 0.74 -8.98 -1.36
N GLU A 45 1.70 -9.70 -0.77
CA GLU A 45 1.42 -10.76 0.21
C GLU A 45 0.75 -10.22 1.48
N ASP A 46 1.14 -9.04 1.95
CA ASP A 46 0.50 -8.38 3.09
C ASP A 46 -0.85 -7.75 2.69
N PHE A 47 -0.94 -7.18 1.49
CA PHE A 47 -2.18 -6.64 0.94
C PHE A 47 -3.29 -7.69 0.89
N GLU A 48 -2.98 -8.93 0.51
CA GLU A 48 -3.96 -10.02 0.49
C GLU A 48 -4.45 -10.39 1.89
N LYS A 49 -3.56 -10.34 2.89
CA LYS A 49 -3.85 -10.73 4.28
C LYS A 49 -4.54 -9.65 5.10
N HIS A 50 -4.33 -8.37 4.77
CA HIS A 50 -4.86 -7.30 5.62
C HIS A 50 -6.39 -7.30 5.64
N ALA A 51 -6.95 -7.13 6.85
CA ALA A 51 -8.37 -6.90 7.04
C ALA A 51 -8.69 -5.48 6.56
N CYS A 52 -9.33 -5.38 5.39
CA CYS A 52 -9.75 -4.10 4.85
C CYS A 52 -10.99 -3.64 5.61
N VAL A 53 -10.77 -2.96 6.73
CA VAL A 53 -11.83 -2.22 7.40
C VAL A 53 -11.98 -0.93 6.63
N HIS A 54 -13.10 -0.80 5.91
CA HIS A 54 -13.47 0.47 5.34
C HIS A 54 -13.54 1.44 6.53
N ASN A 55 -12.65 2.44 6.57
CA ASN A 55 -12.97 3.61 7.36
C ASN A 55 -14.17 4.20 6.63
N ALA A 56 -15.37 3.80 7.05
CA ALA A 56 -16.53 4.64 6.92
C ALA A 56 -16.10 5.94 7.57
N GLN A 57 -15.61 6.89 6.76
CA GLN A 57 -15.53 8.27 7.15
C GLN A 57 -16.94 8.58 7.62
N GLY A 58 -17.06 8.75 8.94
CA GLY A 58 -18.28 9.21 9.54
C GLY A 58 -18.67 10.49 8.81
N ASP A 59 -19.87 10.47 8.24
CA ASP A 59 -20.60 11.69 7.94
C ASP A 59 -20.68 12.49 9.25
N ALA A 60 -19.87 13.54 9.34
CA ALA A 60 -19.95 14.57 10.38
C ALA A 60 -20.88 15.68 9.92
#